data_AF-G5A7U9-F1
#
_entry.id   AF-G5A7U9-F1
#
_cell.length_a   1.000
_cell.length_b   1.000
_cell.length_c   1.000
_cell.angle_alpha   90.00
_cell.angle_beta   90.00
_cell.angle_gamma   90.00
#
_symmetry.space_group_name_H-M   'P 1'
#
loop_
_entity.id
_entity.type
_entity.pdbx_description
1 polymer ?
#
loop_
_entity_poly.entity_id
_entity_poly.type
_entity_poly.pdbx_seq_one_letter_code
_entity_poly.pdbx_strand_id
1 'polypeptide(L)'
;MRLQFVVLLVASVVIATTDATSGSSFATIRDDTPAERSLRISGISASDEERGGPVALEKVKTQLPTSTITEKTLARWAQNNKFPKKALIRLNLYSAGDKFFKKPEFEKWVTYMTLLHKQNAEAAVISTLMTRYPDDALSQMLIAAKKVAGTEAIATKLLTEQARVWSSSGKSADEVFGLFQLTKAGDKLLDNPQFTAWTKYVDDLNKNNVEKANAMMTSALATHYTDEALATMVVAGKKVPGTENIATKLEAAQIQGWLSSKVEPVDGFKSISLDQVGAGLLTNPKLNTWVKYMDAFNAKNPRAKTTMVKTFTTYYGDEGLAKMLVAAKNVETTEEMATDLQHAQATGCLPRQSREMFSSGWALRELHLTVLRETSITSTSRSSTACTLAVG
;
A
#
# COMPACT_ATOMS: atom_id res chain seq x y z
N MET A 1 17.88 -45.01 10.00
CA MET A 1 16.62 -45.70 10.40
C MET A 1 16.11 -45.07 11.70
N ARG A 2 15.24 -44.07 11.62
CA ARG A 2 14.27 -43.70 12.68
C ARG A 2 13.11 -42.97 12.00
N LEU A 3 12.00 -43.70 11.88
CA LEU A 3 10.68 -43.20 11.49
C LEU A 3 10.19 -42.18 12.54
N GLN A 4 9.67 -41.04 12.08
CA GLN A 4 8.63 -40.33 12.82
C GLN A 4 7.50 -39.96 11.86
N PHE A 5 6.33 -40.49 12.16
CA PHE A 5 5.06 -40.26 11.48
C PHE A 5 4.43 -38.94 11.97
N VAL A 6 3.94 -38.15 11.00
CA VAL A 6 2.60 -37.51 10.91
C VAL A 6 2.02 -36.83 12.16
N VAL A 7 1.72 -35.52 12.05
CA VAL A 7 0.34 -34.97 12.23
C VAL A 7 0.17 -33.72 11.35
N LEU A 8 -0.70 -33.82 10.35
CA LEU A 8 -1.32 -32.70 9.62
C LEU A 8 -2.55 -32.25 10.41
N LEU A 9 -2.62 -30.98 10.83
CA LEU A 9 -3.85 -30.38 11.35
C LEU A 9 -4.39 -29.37 10.32
N VAL A 10 -5.44 -29.78 9.63
CA VAL A 10 -6.32 -28.93 8.83
C VAL A 10 -7.42 -28.44 9.77
N ALA A 11 -7.43 -27.14 10.07
CA ALA A 11 -8.53 -26.52 10.82
C ALA A 11 -9.60 -26.04 9.82
N SER A 12 -10.67 -26.82 9.69
CA SER A 12 -11.92 -26.43 9.05
C SER A 12 -12.79 -25.65 10.04
N VAL A 13 -13.01 -24.36 9.78
CA VAL A 13 -14.01 -23.55 10.50
C VAL A 13 -15.39 -23.82 9.90
N VAL A 14 -16.25 -24.48 10.67
CA VAL A 14 -17.67 -24.65 10.39
C VAL A 14 -18.45 -23.56 11.13
N ILE A 15 -19.28 -22.85 10.38
CA ILE A 15 -20.20 -21.82 10.88
C ILE A 15 -21.36 -22.50 11.61
N ALA A 16 -21.59 -22.13 12.87
CA ALA A 16 -22.82 -22.43 13.60
C ALA A 16 -23.51 -21.11 13.95
N THR A 17 -24.63 -20.84 13.26
CA THR A 17 -25.57 -19.78 13.62
C THR A 17 -26.53 -20.31 14.69
N THR A 18 -26.52 -19.72 15.87
CA THR A 18 -27.58 -19.91 16.88
C THR A 18 -28.38 -18.62 16.99
N ASP A 19 -29.65 -18.69 16.60
CA ASP A 19 -30.66 -17.69 16.88
C ASP A 19 -30.94 -17.62 18.38
N ALA A 20 -31.00 -16.41 18.93
CA ALA A 20 -31.59 -16.15 20.23
C ALA A 20 -32.47 -14.90 20.15
N THR A 21 -33.77 -15.15 20.23
CA THR A 21 -34.89 -14.24 20.30
C THR A 21 -34.91 -13.45 21.61
N SER A 22 -35.17 -12.14 21.54
CA SER A 22 -35.71 -11.35 22.65
C SER A 22 -36.78 -10.42 22.08
N GLY A 23 -38.03 -10.65 22.48
CA GLY A 23 -39.20 -9.94 21.98
C GLY A 23 -39.73 -8.83 22.90
N SER A 24 -40.96 -8.41 22.55
CA SER A 24 -41.88 -7.45 23.20
C SER A 24 -41.80 -6.02 22.63
N SER A 25 -42.88 -5.36 22.18
CA SER A 25 -44.28 -5.73 22.00
C SER A 25 -44.91 -4.85 20.91
N PHE A 26 -45.87 -5.39 20.17
CA PHE A 26 -46.80 -4.65 19.32
C PHE A 26 -48.16 -4.63 20.01
N ALA A 27 -48.77 -3.45 20.11
CA ALA A 27 -50.17 -3.29 20.49
C ALA A 27 -51.08 -3.48 19.27
N THR A 28 -52.07 -4.33 19.47
CA THR A 28 -53.12 -4.80 18.58
C THR A 28 -54.17 -3.73 18.29
N ILE A 29 -54.65 -3.63 17.04
CA ILE A 29 -56.09 -3.45 16.76
C ILE A 29 -56.46 -4.38 15.60
N ARG A 30 -57.36 -5.32 15.89
CA ARG A 30 -58.16 -6.11 14.95
C ARG A 30 -59.37 -5.27 14.54
N ASP A 31 -59.83 -5.40 13.30
CA ASP A 31 -61.25 -5.67 13.10
C ASP A 31 -61.51 -6.44 11.80
N ASP A 32 -62.56 -7.26 11.85
CA ASP A 32 -62.87 -8.40 11.01
C ASP A 32 -63.58 -8.07 9.68
N THR A 33 -63.45 -8.99 8.72
CA THR A 33 -64.12 -9.08 7.39
C THR A 33 -65.64 -9.35 7.48
N PRO A 34 -66.44 -9.19 6.39
CA PRO A 34 -66.65 -10.32 5.47
C PRO A 34 -66.91 -9.96 3.98
N ALA A 35 -66.72 -10.96 3.11
CA ALA A 35 -66.98 -10.91 1.66
C ALA A 35 -68.46 -11.10 1.30
N GLU A 36 -68.93 -10.49 0.19
CA GLU A 36 -69.64 -11.13 -0.95
C GLU A 36 -70.40 -10.13 -1.86
N ARG A 37 -70.35 -10.41 -3.18
CA ARG A 37 -71.40 -10.31 -4.21
C ARG A 37 -71.87 -8.97 -4.84
N SER A 38 -71.68 -8.96 -6.17
CA SER A 38 -72.67 -8.75 -7.25
C SER A 38 -72.73 -7.42 -8.03
N LEU A 39 -72.42 -7.58 -9.32
CA LEU A 39 -72.83 -6.86 -10.54
C LEU A 39 -74.00 -5.86 -10.44
N ARG A 40 -73.80 -4.64 -10.99
CA ARG A 40 -74.75 -4.00 -11.92
C ARG A 40 -74.05 -3.19 -13.01
N ILE A 41 -74.59 -3.40 -14.21
CA ILE A 41 -74.34 -2.79 -15.51
C ILE A 41 -75.13 -1.49 -15.63
N SER A 42 -74.51 -0.45 -16.19
CA SER A 42 -75.10 0.67 -16.98
C SER A 42 -73.99 1.72 -17.15
N GLY A 43 -73.61 2.24 -18.31
CA GLY A 43 -74.14 2.20 -19.67
C GLY A 43 -73.50 3.40 -20.40
N ILE A 44 -72.69 3.09 -21.41
CA ILE A 44 -72.56 3.75 -22.74
C ILE A 44 -72.43 5.28 -22.81
N SER A 45 -71.28 5.76 -23.32
CA SER A 45 -71.28 6.46 -24.62
C SER A 45 -69.98 6.17 -25.36
N ALA A 46 -70.13 5.57 -26.53
CA ALA A 46 -69.11 5.26 -27.52
C ALA A 46 -68.93 6.45 -28.47
N SER A 47 -67.74 6.58 -29.04
CA SER A 47 -67.61 6.99 -30.43
C SER A 47 -66.49 6.16 -31.06
N ASP A 48 -66.93 5.05 -31.64
CA ASP A 48 -66.18 4.21 -32.56
C ASP A 48 -65.94 4.95 -33.88
N GLU A 49 -64.77 4.75 -34.49
CA GLU A 49 -64.72 4.30 -35.89
C GLU A 49 -63.62 3.24 -36.02
N GLU A 50 -64.06 2.00 -35.85
CA GLU A 50 -63.40 0.76 -36.20
C GLU A 50 -63.72 0.43 -37.66
N ARG A 51 -62.75 -0.02 -38.46
CA ARG A 51 -63.00 -1.07 -39.47
C ARG A 51 -61.78 -1.97 -39.64
N GLY A 52 -61.88 -3.18 -39.08
CA GLY A 52 -61.43 -4.41 -39.76
C GLY A 52 -60.36 -5.23 -39.05
N GLY A 53 -60.72 -5.97 -37.99
CA GLY A 53 -59.94 -7.13 -37.52
C GLY A 53 -60.22 -8.40 -38.35
N PRO A 54 -59.98 -9.61 -37.81
CA PRO A 54 -58.87 -10.08 -36.98
C PRO A 54 -58.20 -11.31 -37.64
N VAL A 55 -57.01 -11.75 -37.18
CA VAL A 55 -56.59 -13.17 -37.04
C VAL A 55 -55.12 -13.23 -36.61
N ALA A 56 -54.89 -13.96 -35.51
CA ALA A 56 -53.62 -14.53 -35.05
C ALA A 56 -52.45 -13.56 -34.74
N LEU A 57 -52.50 -12.92 -33.57
CA LEU A 57 -51.32 -12.37 -32.90
C LEU A 57 -50.77 -13.33 -31.83
N GLU A 58 -50.65 -14.61 -32.17
CA GLU A 58 -49.79 -15.54 -31.43
C GLU A 58 -48.72 -16.09 -32.39
N LYS A 59 -47.46 -16.02 -31.97
CA LYS A 59 -46.23 -16.45 -32.69
C LYS A 59 -45.60 -15.47 -33.71
N VAL A 60 -45.31 -14.23 -33.31
CA VAL A 60 -44.13 -13.51 -33.86
C VAL A 60 -43.46 -12.69 -32.74
N LYS A 61 -42.73 -13.37 -31.86
CA LYS A 61 -41.79 -12.73 -30.91
C LYS A 61 -40.44 -13.44 -30.84
N THR A 62 -40.08 -14.11 -31.91
CA THR A 62 -38.78 -14.73 -32.09
C THR A 62 -38.22 -14.20 -33.40
N GLN A 63 -37.02 -13.62 -33.35
CA GLN A 63 -36.30 -12.96 -34.44
C GLN A 63 -36.61 -11.46 -34.62
N LEU A 64 -36.26 -10.68 -33.59
CA LEU A 64 -35.70 -9.35 -33.88
C LEU A 64 -34.34 -9.59 -34.55
N PRO A 65 -34.09 -9.12 -35.79
CA PRO A 65 -32.75 -9.18 -36.35
C PRO A 65 -31.84 -8.36 -35.44
N THR A 66 -30.68 -8.91 -35.07
CA THR A 66 -29.63 -8.16 -34.37
C THR A 66 -29.12 -7.08 -35.33
N SER A 67 -29.85 -5.97 -35.41
CA SER A 67 -29.44 -4.80 -36.18
C SER A 67 -28.06 -4.41 -35.68
N THR A 68 -27.06 -4.60 -36.54
CA THR A 68 -25.69 -4.22 -36.24
C THR A 68 -25.72 -2.75 -35.89
N ILE A 69 -25.48 -2.42 -34.61
CA ILE A 69 -25.58 -1.03 -34.15
C ILE A 69 -24.57 -0.21 -34.93
N THR A 70 -25.08 0.75 -35.71
CA THR A 70 -24.33 1.67 -36.57
C THR A 70 -23.96 2.94 -35.82
N GLU A 71 -22.94 3.66 -36.29
CA GLU A 71 -22.54 4.95 -35.71
C GLU A 71 -23.69 5.97 -35.69
N LYS A 72 -24.52 6.02 -36.74
CA LYS A 72 -25.74 6.87 -36.76
C LYS A 72 -26.68 6.57 -35.60
N THR A 73 -26.77 5.30 -35.20
CA THR A 73 -27.59 4.88 -34.05
C THR A 73 -26.97 5.35 -32.73
N LEU A 74 -25.64 5.26 -32.59
CA LEU A 74 -24.92 5.76 -31.41
C LEU A 74 -25.04 7.29 -31.29
N ALA A 75 -24.89 8.02 -32.40
CA ALA A 75 -25.09 9.46 -32.45
C ALA A 75 -26.51 9.87 -32.04
N ARG A 76 -27.53 9.17 -32.53
CA ARG A 76 -28.92 9.38 -32.11
C ARG A 76 -29.12 9.10 -30.62
N TRP A 77 -28.48 8.08 -30.08
CA TRP A 77 -28.57 7.78 -28.64
C TRP A 77 -27.93 8.88 -27.80
N ALA A 78 -26.80 9.42 -28.23
CA ALA A 78 -26.13 10.54 -27.57
C ALA A 78 -26.99 11.82 -27.63
N GLN A 79 -27.54 12.16 -28.80
CA GLN A 79 -28.44 13.31 -28.98
C GLN A 79 -29.68 13.24 -28.09
N ASN A 80 -30.24 12.04 -27.92
CA ASN A 80 -31.43 11.82 -27.10
C ASN A 80 -31.11 11.63 -25.60
N ASN A 81 -29.87 11.89 -25.15
CA ASN A 81 -29.43 11.67 -23.77
C ASN A 81 -29.84 10.31 -23.22
N LYS A 82 -29.70 9.26 -24.05
CA LYS A 82 -29.97 7.90 -23.58
C LYS A 82 -29.14 7.64 -22.33
N PHE A 83 -29.70 6.96 -21.33
CA PHE A 83 -28.94 6.60 -20.14
C PHE A 83 -27.84 5.57 -20.48
N PRO A 84 -26.58 5.79 -20.05
CA PRO A 84 -25.46 4.87 -20.30
C PRO A 84 -25.73 3.41 -19.96
N LYS A 85 -26.38 3.16 -18.81
CA LYS A 85 -26.77 1.81 -18.36
C LYS A 85 -27.75 1.13 -19.32
N LYS A 86 -28.69 1.88 -19.92
CA LYS A 86 -29.63 1.34 -20.92
C LYS A 86 -28.92 1.03 -22.24
N ALA A 87 -27.91 1.82 -22.62
CA ALA A 87 -27.09 1.55 -23.80
C ALA A 87 -26.28 0.25 -23.64
N LEU A 88 -25.67 0.01 -22.46
CA LEU A 88 -24.98 -1.24 -22.13
C LEU A 88 -25.86 -2.49 -22.31
N ILE A 89 -27.09 -2.44 -21.79
CA ILE A 89 -28.06 -3.55 -21.91
C ILE A 89 -28.38 -3.80 -23.39
N ARG A 90 -28.60 -2.73 -24.17
CA ARG A 90 -28.94 -2.83 -25.58
C ARG A 90 -27.80 -3.31 -26.46
N LEU A 91 -26.56 -3.11 -26.04
CA LEU A 91 -25.35 -3.65 -26.65
C LEU A 91 -25.03 -5.09 -26.17
N ASN A 92 -25.91 -5.70 -25.37
CA ASN A 92 -25.73 -7.04 -24.82
C ASN A 92 -24.38 -7.23 -24.08
N LEU A 93 -23.88 -6.16 -23.47
CA LEU A 93 -22.64 -6.17 -22.69
C LEU A 93 -22.88 -6.60 -21.24
N TYR A 94 -24.12 -6.92 -20.88
CA TYR A 94 -24.52 -7.17 -19.50
C TYR A 94 -24.04 -8.54 -18.97
N SER A 95 -23.85 -9.52 -19.84
CA SER A 95 -23.48 -10.90 -19.49
C SER A 95 -22.06 -11.27 -19.91
N ALA A 96 -21.23 -10.29 -20.29
CA ALA A 96 -19.98 -10.55 -20.99
C ALA A 96 -18.81 -11.05 -20.13
N GLY A 97 -18.95 -11.03 -18.79
CA GLY A 97 -17.98 -11.61 -17.85
C GLY A 97 -16.54 -11.14 -18.10
N ASP A 98 -15.60 -12.09 -18.08
CA ASP A 98 -14.16 -11.91 -18.32
C ASP A 98 -13.82 -11.40 -19.74
N LYS A 99 -14.70 -11.63 -20.71
CA LYS A 99 -14.53 -11.19 -22.11
C LYS A 99 -15.11 -9.80 -22.37
N PHE A 100 -15.64 -9.11 -21.35
CA PHE A 100 -16.30 -7.81 -21.47
C PHE A 100 -15.50 -6.80 -22.31
N PHE A 101 -14.21 -6.61 -22.00
CA PHE A 101 -13.35 -5.63 -22.70
C PHE A 101 -12.91 -6.06 -24.09
N LYS A 102 -13.05 -7.35 -24.45
CA LYS A 102 -12.66 -7.89 -25.77
C LYS A 102 -13.81 -7.83 -26.78
N LYS A 103 -15.02 -7.53 -26.33
CA LYS A 103 -16.19 -7.49 -27.20
C LYS A 103 -16.17 -6.21 -28.06
N PRO A 104 -16.41 -6.29 -29.37
CA PRO A 104 -16.49 -5.09 -30.22
C PRO A 104 -17.64 -4.17 -29.78
N GLU A 105 -18.67 -4.70 -29.11
CA GLU A 105 -19.74 -3.89 -28.53
C GLU A 105 -19.23 -2.95 -27.42
N PHE A 106 -18.16 -3.30 -26.71
CA PHE A 106 -17.56 -2.43 -25.70
C PHE A 106 -16.99 -1.16 -26.33
N GLU A 107 -16.27 -1.28 -27.46
CA GLU A 107 -15.77 -0.12 -28.20
C GLU A 107 -16.91 0.76 -28.73
N LYS A 108 -18.01 0.15 -29.21
CA LYS A 108 -19.22 0.89 -29.60
C LYS A 108 -19.82 1.64 -28.42
N TRP A 109 -19.83 1.04 -27.24
CA TRP A 109 -20.31 1.70 -26.03
C TRP A 109 -19.41 2.86 -25.62
N VAL A 110 -18.09 2.68 -25.62
CA VAL A 110 -17.12 3.75 -25.33
C VAL A 110 -17.29 4.90 -26.33
N THR A 111 -17.42 4.60 -27.63
CA THR A 111 -17.67 5.61 -28.68
C THR A 111 -18.94 6.41 -28.39
N TYR A 112 -20.03 5.74 -28.01
CA TYR A 112 -21.24 6.42 -27.59
C TYR A 112 -21.05 7.29 -26.34
N MET A 113 -20.27 6.83 -25.36
CA MET A 113 -19.94 7.61 -24.16
C MET A 113 -19.10 8.83 -24.51
N THR A 114 -18.19 8.74 -25.48
CA THR A 114 -17.43 9.89 -26.01
C THR A 114 -18.33 10.90 -26.71
N LEU A 115 -19.34 10.44 -27.46
CA LEU A 115 -20.32 11.33 -28.10
C LEU A 115 -21.21 12.04 -27.07
N LEU A 116 -21.59 11.34 -25.98
CA LEU A 116 -22.44 11.87 -24.92
C LEU A 116 -21.67 12.81 -23.97
N HIS A 117 -20.44 12.44 -23.59
CA HIS A 117 -19.62 13.13 -22.60
C HIS A 117 -18.28 13.58 -23.20
N LYS A 118 -18.34 14.50 -24.17
CA LYS A 118 -17.20 14.91 -25.02
C LYS A 118 -15.89 15.24 -24.28
N GLN A 119 -15.95 15.73 -23.05
CA GLN A 119 -14.77 16.13 -22.27
C GLN A 119 -14.41 15.17 -21.13
N ASN A 120 -15.28 14.24 -20.77
CA ASN A 120 -15.11 13.42 -19.56
C ASN A 120 -15.65 12.00 -19.73
N ALA A 121 -15.43 11.44 -20.93
CA ALA A 121 -16.01 10.17 -21.35
C ALA A 121 -15.48 9.01 -20.50
N GLU A 122 -14.18 8.97 -20.22
CA GLU A 122 -13.56 7.92 -19.41
C GLU A 122 -14.08 7.91 -17.97
N ALA A 123 -14.27 9.08 -17.34
CA ALA A 123 -14.88 9.14 -16.01
C ALA A 123 -16.34 8.66 -16.03
N ALA A 124 -17.12 9.05 -17.04
CA ALA A 124 -18.50 8.60 -17.18
C ALA A 124 -18.59 7.09 -17.44
N VAL A 125 -17.66 6.54 -18.23
CA VAL A 125 -17.51 5.09 -18.46
C VAL A 125 -17.25 4.39 -17.14
N ILE A 126 -16.21 4.78 -16.39
CA ILE A 126 -15.84 4.08 -15.16
C ILE A 126 -16.95 4.21 -14.10
N SER A 127 -17.54 5.39 -13.92
CA SER A 127 -18.65 5.57 -12.98
C SER A 127 -19.83 4.67 -13.33
N THR A 128 -20.15 4.51 -14.61
CA THR A 128 -21.21 3.58 -15.03
C THR A 128 -20.85 2.12 -14.69
N LEU A 129 -19.59 1.71 -14.90
CA LEU A 129 -19.13 0.35 -14.57
C LEU A 129 -19.11 0.08 -13.06
N MET A 130 -18.74 1.07 -12.24
CA MET A 130 -18.74 0.97 -10.77
C MET A 130 -20.16 0.82 -10.19
N THR A 131 -21.22 1.26 -10.89
CA THR A 131 -22.61 0.96 -10.47
C THR A 131 -23.04 -0.49 -10.70
N ARG A 132 -22.21 -1.27 -11.39
CA ARG A 132 -22.53 -2.63 -11.84
C ARG A 132 -21.63 -3.68 -11.20
N TYR A 133 -20.34 -3.36 -11.09
CA TYR A 133 -19.33 -4.26 -10.58
C TYR A 133 -18.82 -3.71 -9.24
N PRO A 134 -18.69 -4.57 -8.22
CA PRO A 134 -17.91 -4.26 -7.03
C PRO A 134 -16.51 -3.74 -7.41
N ASP A 135 -15.97 -2.84 -6.58
CA ASP A 135 -14.68 -2.19 -6.86
C ASP A 135 -13.56 -3.20 -7.09
N ASP A 136 -13.49 -4.22 -6.25
CA ASP A 136 -12.48 -5.28 -6.33
C ASP A 136 -12.60 -6.01 -7.67
N ALA A 137 -13.80 -6.52 -8.00
CA ALA A 137 -14.07 -7.24 -9.24
C ALA A 137 -13.73 -6.40 -10.48
N LEU A 138 -14.15 -5.14 -10.52
CA LEU A 138 -13.86 -4.24 -11.63
C LEU A 138 -12.36 -4.00 -11.79
N SER A 139 -11.65 -3.80 -10.68
CA SER A 139 -10.20 -3.62 -10.69
C SER A 139 -9.50 -4.84 -11.25
N GLN A 140 -9.91 -6.05 -10.85
CA GLN A 140 -9.31 -7.30 -11.38
C GLN A 140 -9.54 -7.40 -12.89
N MET A 141 -10.76 -7.10 -13.36
CA MET A 141 -11.08 -7.13 -14.78
C MET A 141 -10.24 -6.13 -15.58
N LEU A 142 -10.04 -4.91 -15.07
CA LEU A 142 -9.21 -3.88 -15.70
C LEU A 142 -7.72 -4.26 -15.69
N ILE A 143 -7.21 -4.78 -14.57
CA ILE A 143 -5.82 -5.26 -14.47
C ILE A 143 -5.57 -6.42 -15.44
N ALA A 144 -6.53 -7.33 -15.60
CA ALA A 144 -6.46 -8.41 -16.60
C ALA A 144 -6.52 -7.87 -18.03
N ALA A 145 -7.41 -6.92 -18.32
CA ALA A 145 -7.53 -6.28 -19.63
C ALA A 145 -6.26 -5.48 -20.00
N LYS A 146 -5.54 -4.92 -19.01
CA LYS A 146 -4.27 -4.24 -19.23
C LYS A 146 -3.19 -5.18 -19.79
N LYS A 147 -3.26 -6.48 -19.51
CA LYS A 147 -2.31 -7.50 -19.99
C LYS A 147 -2.62 -8.02 -21.40
N VAL A 148 -3.72 -7.58 -22.01
CA VAL A 148 -4.16 -8.05 -23.33
C VAL A 148 -3.93 -6.96 -24.37
N ALA A 149 -3.23 -7.32 -25.45
CA ALA A 149 -3.02 -6.44 -26.60
C ALA A 149 -4.37 -5.96 -27.16
N GLY A 150 -4.46 -4.66 -27.49
CA GLY A 150 -5.69 -4.01 -27.96
C GLY A 150 -6.59 -3.44 -26.86
N THR A 151 -6.55 -3.99 -25.64
CA THR A 151 -7.32 -3.44 -24.49
C THR A 151 -6.47 -2.68 -23.48
N GLU A 152 -5.15 -2.73 -23.60
CA GLU A 152 -4.20 -2.12 -22.67
C GLU A 152 -4.45 -0.61 -22.47
N ALA A 153 -4.56 0.15 -23.55
CA ALA A 153 -4.68 1.61 -23.49
C ALA A 153 -5.97 2.05 -22.78
N ILE A 154 -7.11 1.46 -23.14
CA ILE A 154 -8.40 1.79 -22.50
C ILE A 154 -8.44 1.29 -21.06
N ALA A 155 -7.92 0.09 -20.76
CA ALA A 155 -7.87 -0.43 -19.40
C ALA A 155 -7.00 0.45 -18.48
N THR A 156 -5.86 0.94 -18.98
CA THR A 156 -4.99 1.85 -18.23
C THR A 156 -5.67 3.17 -17.92
N LYS A 157 -6.36 3.77 -18.89
CA LYS A 157 -7.16 5.00 -18.67
C LYS A 157 -8.28 4.77 -17.67
N LEU A 158 -9.03 3.69 -17.80
CA LEU A 158 -10.14 3.37 -16.90
C LEU A 158 -9.68 3.07 -15.48
N LEU A 159 -8.56 2.38 -15.29
CA LEU A 159 -7.98 2.15 -13.97
C LEU A 159 -7.51 3.46 -13.32
N THR A 160 -6.98 4.38 -14.12
CA THR A 160 -6.58 5.73 -13.66
C THR A 160 -7.80 6.53 -13.20
N GLU A 161 -8.87 6.56 -14.00
CA GLU A 161 -10.12 7.23 -13.60
C GLU A 161 -10.79 6.55 -12.41
N GLN A 162 -10.70 5.23 -12.28
CA GLN A 162 -11.19 4.49 -11.11
C GLN A 162 -10.49 4.98 -9.83
N ALA A 163 -9.16 5.08 -9.86
CA ALA A 163 -8.38 5.62 -8.76
C ALA A 163 -8.74 7.09 -8.46
N ARG A 164 -9.03 7.90 -9.49
CA ARG A 164 -9.47 9.29 -9.33
C ARG A 164 -10.83 9.39 -8.62
N VAL A 165 -11.77 8.51 -8.97
CA VAL A 165 -13.07 8.43 -8.29
C VAL A 165 -12.87 8.04 -6.82
N TRP A 166 -12.08 7.02 -6.54
CA TRP A 166 -11.78 6.61 -5.16
C TRP A 166 -11.08 7.68 -4.33
N SER A 167 -10.23 8.49 -4.96
CA SER A 167 -9.60 9.64 -4.33
C SER A 167 -10.65 10.67 -3.89
N SER A 168 -11.61 10.99 -4.76
CA SER A 168 -12.71 11.91 -4.43
C SER A 168 -13.69 11.37 -3.39
N SER A 169 -13.83 10.04 -3.29
CA SER A 169 -14.67 9.39 -2.27
C SER A 169 -13.93 9.13 -0.95
N GLY A 170 -12.66 9.53 -0.84
CA GLY A 170 -11.89 9.39 0.40
C GLY A 170 -11.51 7.95 0.77
N LYS A 171 -11.39 7.03 -0.20
CA LYS A 171 -10.86 5.68 0.09
C LYS A 171 -9.44 5.76 0.64
N SER A 172 -9.10 4.83 1.53
CA SER A 172 -7.78 4.83 2.16
C SER A 172 -6.71 4.26 1.22
N ALA A 173 -5.44 4.62 1.47
CA ALA A 173 -4.32 4.05 0.74
C ALA A 173 -4.26 2.52 0.86
N ASP A 174 -4.55 1.97 2.05
CA ASP A 174 -4.57 0.52 2.31
C ASP A 174 -5.69 -0.19 1.54
N GLU A 175 -6.89 0.40 1.50
CA GLU A 175 -8.00 -0.17 0.73
C GLU A 175 -7.65 -0.23 -0.77
N VAL A 176 -7.12 0.86 -1.33
CA VAL A 176 -6.72 0.90 -2.74
C VAL A 176 -5.52 -0.02 -3.03
N PHE A 177 -4.64 -0.24 -2.05
CA PHE A 177 -3.55 -1.23 -2.16
C PHE A 177 -4.13 -2.64 -2.41
N GLY A 178 -5.17 -3.01 -1.68
CA GLY A 178 -5.93 -4.26 -1.87
C GLY A 178 -6.62 -4.32 -3.23
N LEU A 179 -7.30 -3.24 -3.65
CA LEU A 179 -8.02 -3.17 -4.93
C LEU A 179 -7.07 -3.31 -6.14
N PHE A 180 -5.83 -2.85 -6.01
CA PHE A 180 -4.78 -3.03 -7.02
C PHE A 180 -4.09 -4.41 -6.96
N GLN A 181 -4.59 -5.33 -6.12
CA GLN A 181 -4.07 -6.68 -5.92
C GLN A 181 -2.62 -6.74 -5.41
N LEU A 182 -2.17 -5.69 -4.72
CA LEU A 182 -0.78 -5.57 -4.27
C LEU A 182 -0.46 -6.42 -3.04
N THR A 183 -1.48 -6.85 -2.29
CA THR A 183 -1.34 -7.80 -1.17
C THR A 183 -0.79 -9.16 -1.61
N LYS A 184 -0.90 -9.49 -2.90
CA LYS A 184 -0.39 -10.74 -3.48
C LYS A 184 0.98 -10.60 -4.14
N ALA A 185 1.59 -9.41 -4.10
CA ALA A 185 2.83 -9.14 -4.82
C ALA A 185 4.07 -9.71 -4.14
N GLY A 186 4.07 -9.80 -2.79
CA GLY A 186 5.21 -10.26 -2.00
C GLY A 186 6.49 -9.50 -2.36
N ASP A 187 7.61 -10.21 -2.50
CA ASP A 187 8.92 -9.62 -2.80
C ASP A 187 9.00 -8.94 -4.18
N LYS A 188 8.04 -9.20 -5.08
CA LYS A 188 7.96 -8.57 -6.41
C LYS A 188 7.15 -7.27 -6.41
N LEU A 189 6.88 -6.70 -5.23
CA LEU A 189 6.09 -5.48 -5.09
C LEU A 189 6.66 -4.32 -5.91
N LEU A 190 7.97 -4.10 -5.84
CA LEU A 190 8.63 -2.97 -6.51
C LEU A 190 8.64 -3.10 -8.04
N ASP A 191 8.64 -4.33 -8.56
CA ASP A 191 8.54 -4.63 -9.99
C ASP A 191 7.09 -4.56 -10.51
N ASN A 192 6.10 -4.50 -9.61
CA ASN A 192 4.70 -4.52 -10.00
C ASN A 192 4.27 -3.13 -10.52
N PRO A 193 3.84 -3.00 -11.79
CA PRO A 193 3.42 -1.71 -12.34
C PRO A 193 2.20 -1.11 -11.63
N GLN A 194 1.39 -1.94 -10.94
CA GLN A 194 0.30 -1.45 -10.11
C GLN A 194 0.80 -0.77 -8.83
N PHE A 195 1.98 -1.14 -8.33
CA PHE A 195 2.58 -0.45 -7.19
C PHE A 195 2.95 0.98 -7.56
N THR A 196 3.53 1.20 -8.75
CA THR A 196 3.78 2.55 -9.27
C THR A 196 2.47 3.36 -9.39
N ALA A 197 1.42 2.78 -9.94
CA ALA A 197 0.12 3.44 -10.02
C ALA A 197 -0.47 3.77 -8.64
N TRP A 198 -0.33 2.87 -7.67
CA TRP A 198 -0.76 3.07 -6.29
C TRP A 198 0.04 4.18 -5.59
N THR A 199 1.37 4.23 -5.76
CA THR A 199 2.18 5.30 -5.18
C THR A 199 1.77 6.67 -5.72
N LYS A 200 1.46 6.77 -7.02
CA LYS A 200 0.90 7.97 -7.64
C LYS A 200 -0.46 8.33 -7.04
N TYR A 201 -1.33 7.35 -6.79
CA TYR A 201 -2.61 7.59 -6.13
C TYR A 201 -2.43 8.19 -4.72
N VAL A 202 -1.48 7.67 -3.93
CA VAL A 202 -1.18 8.20 -2.59
C VAL A 202 -0.60 9.62 -2.66
N ASP A 203 0.26 9.91 -3.63
CA ASP A 203 0.76 11.26 -3.89
C ASP A 203 -0.38 12.21 -4.27
N ASP A 204 -1.29 11.76 -5.14
CA ASP A 204 -2.41 12.56 -5.62
C ASP A 204 -3.42 12.90 -4.50
N LEU A 205 -3.51 12.10 -3.44
CA LEU A 205 -4.29 12.41 -2.24
C LEU A 205 -3.70 13.57 -1.43
N ASN A 206 -2.38 13.79 -1.50
CA ASN A 206 -1.69 14.82 -0.72
C ASN A 206 -0.68 15.59 -1.59
N LYS A 207 -1.10 16.05 -2.76
CA LYS A 207 -0.24 16.72 -3.77
C LYS A 207 0.62 17.85 -3.22
N ASN A 208 0.17 18.51 -2.15
CA ASN A 208 0.84 19.66 -1.54
C ASN A 208 1.60 19.30 -0.25
N ASN A 209 1.65 18.01 0.13
CA ASN A 209 2.31 17.57 1.35
C ASN A 209 2.93 16.17 1.17
N VAL A 210 4.17 16.17 0.68
CA VAL A 210 4.98 14.94 0.47
C VAL A 210 5.20 14.18 1.77
N GLU A 211 5.44 14.87 2.89
CA GLU A 211 5.60 14.23 4.20
C GLU A 211 4.35 13.43 4.59
N LYS A 212 3.16 13.99 4.38
CA LYS A 212 1.90 13.32 4.65
C LYS A 212 1.62 12.18 3.66
N ALA A 213 1.93 12.36 2.37
CA ALA A 213 1.82 11.29 1.38
C ALA A 213 2.71 10.09 1.76
N ASN A 214 3.96 10.36 2.11
CA ASN A 214 4.92 9.36 2.56
C ASN A 214 4.46 8.66 3.85
N ALA A 215 3.97 9.39 4.85
CA ALA A 215 3.42 8.78 6.06
C ALA A 215 2.22 7.86 5.77
N MET A 216 1.32 8.26 4.87
CA MET A 216 0.18 7.42 4.45
C MET A 216 0.64 6.18 3.68
N MET A 217 1.63 6.29 2.82
CA MET A 217 2.24 5.16 2.11
C MET A 217 2.79 4.13 3.11
N THR A 218 3.58 4.56 4.07
CA THR A 218 4.20 3.66 5.06
C THR A 218 3.16 3.03 5.96
N SER A 219 2.16 3.81 6.41
CA SER A 219 1.05 3.29 7.22
C SER A 219 0.26 2.20 6.50
N ALA A 220 0.05 2.34 5.19
CA ALA A 220 -0.63 1.33 4.38
C ALA A 220 0.26 0.13 4.06
N LEU A 221 1.58 0.28 4.01
CA LEU A 221 2.49 -0.85 3.82
C LEU A 221 2.72 -1.64 5.11
N ALA A 222 2.66 -0.98 6.27
CA ALA A 222 2.82 -1.61 7.58
C ALA A 222 1.72 -2.62 7.94
N THR A 223 0.58 -2.61 7.24
CA THR A 223 -0.48 -3.62 7.38
C THR A 223 -0.13 -4.94 6.67
N HIS A 224 0.83 -4.92 5.74
CA HIS A 224 1.20 -6.08 4.90
C HIS A 224 2.67 -6.50 5.05
N TYR A 225 3.56 -5.60 5.45
CA TYR A 225 5.00 -5.83 5.53
C TYR A 225 5.59 -5.32 6.84
N THR A 226 6.56 -6.06 7.38
CA THR A 226 7.37 -5.58 8.51
C THR A 226 8.38 -4.53 8.05
N ASP A 227 8.87 -3.72 8.98
CA ASP A 227 9.92 -2.73 8.71
C ASP A 227 11.19 -3.38 8.13
N GLU A 228 11.59 -4.54 8.64
CA GLU A 228 12.70 -5.32 8.09
C GLU A 228 12.46 -5.76 6.64
N ALA A 229 11.26 -6.26 6.34
CA ALA A 229 10.92 -6.70 4.98
C ALA A 229 10.96 -5.52 4.00
N LEU A 230 10.41 -4.36 4.40
CA LEU A 230 10.46 -3.13 3.61
C LEU A 230 11.89 -2.64 3.40
N ALA A 231 12.72 -2.61 4.45
CA ALA A 231 14.11 -2.20 4.35
C ALA A 231 14.91 -3.13 3.42
N THR A 232 14.64 -4.43 3.46
CA THR A 232 15.25 -5.42 2.57
C THR A 232 14.85 -5.20 1.10
N MET A 233 13.55 -4.96 0.85
CA MET A 233 13.06 -4.60 -0.48
C MET A 233 13.68 -3.30 -1.01
N VAL A 234 13.83 -2.29 -0.16
CA VAL A 234 14.51 -1.03 -0.52
C VAL A 234 15.96 -1.29 -0.92
N VAL A 235 16.72 -2.04 -0.11
CA VAL A 235 18.12 -2.38 -0.42
C VAL A 235 18.24 -3.12 -1.75
N ALA A 236 17.37 -4.10 -2.01
CA ALA A 236 17.37 -4.85 -3.26
C ALA A 236 16.97 -3.96 -4.44
N GLY A 237 15.90 -3.19 -4.30
CA GLY A 237 15.34 -2.35 -5.36
C GLY A 237 16.26 -1.21 -5.79
N LYS A 238 17.08 -0.66 -4.87
CA LYS A 238 18.08 0.36 -5.21
C LYS A 238 19.26 -0.16 -6.03
N LYS A 239 19.48 -1.48 -6.08
CA LYS A 239 20.54 -2.09 -6.90
C LYS A 239 20.11 -2.34 -8.34
N VAL A 240 18.82 -2.27 -8.62
CA VAL A 240 18.25 -2.56 -9.94
C VAL A 240 17.78 -1.25 -10.57
N PRO A 241 18.34 -0.82 -11.71
CA PRO A 241 17.99 0.48 -12.34
C PRO A 241 16.49 0.67 -12.59
N GLY A 242 15.76 -0.40 -12.91
CA GLY A 242 14.31 -0.34 -13.14
C GLY A 242 13.47 -0.03 -11.90
N THR A 243 13.98 -0.32 -10.70
CA THR A 243 13.27 -0.14 -9.42
C THR A 243 13.91 0.90 -8.50
N GLU A 244 15.04 1.49 -8.89
CA GLU A 244 15.81 2.40 -8.04
C GLU A 244 14.98 3.59 -7.56
N ASN A 245 14.22 4.22 -8.46
CA ASN A 245 13.38 5.38 -8.14
C ASN A 245 12.28 5.03 -7.14
N ILE A 246 11.58 3.90 -7.36
CA ILE A 246 10.48 3.50 -6.47
C ILE A 246 11.02 3.02 -5.11
N ALA A 247 12.17 2.35 -5.09
CA ALA A 247 12.86 1.95 -3.88
C ALA A 247 13.34 3.16 -3.06
N THR A 248 13.87 4.19 -3.72
CA THR A 248 14.27 5.45 -3.06
C THR A 248 13.07 6.18 -2.47
N LYS A 249 11.94 6.21 -3.19
CA LYS A 249 10.68 6.75 -2.65
C LYS A 249 10.21 5.96 -1.43
N LEU A 250 10.30 4.63 -1.48
CA LEU A 250 9.94 3.77 -0.36
C LEU A 250 10.86 3.97 0.85
N GLU A 251 12.17 4.17 0.65
CA GLU A 251 13.12 4.53 1.71
C GLU A 251 12.68 5.83 2.41
N ALA A 252 12.36 6.87 1.62
CA ALA A 252 11.89 8.15 2.14
C ALA A 252 10.55 8.03 2.88
N ALA A 253 9.65 7.18 2.39
CA ALA A 253 8.40 6.87 3.07
C ALA A 253 8.66 6.17 4.41
N GLN A 254 9.49 5.14 4.44
CA GLN A 254 9.83 4.42 5.67
C GLN A 254 10.38 5.37 6.76
N ILE A 255 11.35 6.21 6.39
CA ILE A 255 11.92 7.24 7.28
C ILE A 255 10.84 8.19 7.80
N GLN A 256 9.97 8.70 6.92
CA GLN A 256 8.91 9.63 7.31
C GLN A 256 7.85 8.96 8.19
N GLY A 257 7.57 7.67 7.98
CA GLY A 257 6.69 6.87 8.83
C GLY A 257 7.23 6.79 10.26
N TRP A 258 8.51 6.44 10.43
CA TRP A 258 9.15 6.42 11.74
C TRP A 258 9.16 7.80 12.41
N LEU A 259 9.42 8.88 11.68
CA LEU A 259 9.35 10.24 12.22
C LEU A 259 7.94 10.61 12.68
N SER A 260 6.92 10.25 11.89
CA SER A 260 5.52 10.57 12.18
C SER A 260 4.99 9.78 13.38
N SER A 261 5.43 8.53 13.52
CA SER A 261 5.13 7.66 14.65
C SER A 261 6.01 7.93 15.89
N LYS A 262 6.95 8.88 15.80
CA LYS A 262 7.91 9.21 16.87
C LYS A 262 8.66 8.00 17.39
N VAL A 263 9.05 7.11 16.48
CA VAL A 263 9.95 6.00 16.81
C VAL A 263 11.25 6.61 17.33
N GLU A 264 11.88 5.99 18.32
CA GLU A 264 13.22 6.39 18.76
C GLU A 264 14.26 5.70 17.85
N PRO A 265 15.42 6.33 17.54
CA PRO A 265 16.41 5.71 16.68
C PRO A 265 16.88 4.34 17.16
N VAL A 266 16.92 4.10 18.48
CA VAL A 266 17.25 2.78 19.03
C VAL A 266 16.21 1.73 18.66
N ASP A 267 14.93 2.07 18.64
CA ASP A 267 13.85 1.16 18.24
C ASP A 267 13.86 0.94 16.73
N GLY A 268 14.02 2.01 15.94
CA GLY A 268 14.14 1.92 14.48
C GLY A 268 15.30 1.03 14.03
N PHE A 269 16.41 1.03 14.78
CA PHE A 269 17.55 0.14 14.54
C PHE A 269 17.15 -1.35 14.65
N LYS A 270 16.40 -1.68 15.69
CA LYS A 270 15.89 -3.04 15.94
C LYS A 270 14.75 -3.42 15.01
N SER A 271 13.87 -2.49 14.62
CA SER A 271 12.76 -2.75 13.70
C SER A 271 13.21 -3.25 12.33
N ILE A 272 14.45 -2.92 11.92
CA ILE A 272 15.07 -3.45 10.71
C ILE A 272 16.16 -4.49 10.99
N SER A 273 16.15 -5.08 12.20
CA SER A 273 16.99 -6.19 12.66
C SER A 273 18.50 -5.93 12.57
N LEU A 274 18.93 -4.67 12.79
CA LEU A 274 20.35 -4.34 12.86
C LEU A 274 21.01 -4.70 14.20
N ASP A 275 20.23 -4.96 15.24
CA ASP A 275 20.70 -5.41 16.57
C ASP A 275 21.23 -6.85 16.57
N GLN A 276 20.86 -7.65 15.57
CA GLN A 276 21.22 -9.07 15.47
C GLN A 276 22.35 -9.35 14.47
N VAL A 277 22.89 -8.32 13.81
CA VAL A 277 23.88 -8.50 12.72
C VAL A 277 25.28 -8.83 13.25
N GLY A 278 25.68 -8.26 14.40
CA GLY A 278 27.01 -8.45 14.95
C GLY A 278 28.10 -7.87 14.04
N ALA A 279 29.22 -8.59 13.86
CA ALA A 279 30.42 -8.10 13.18
C ALA A 279 30.19 -7.57 11.74
N GLY A 280 29.15 -8.04 11.05
CA GLY A 280 28.80 -7.57 9.70
C GLY A 280 28.06 -6.22 9.66
N LEU A 281 27.82 -5.58 10.82
CA LEU A 281 26.97 -4.38 10.94
C LEU A 281 27.41 -3.25 10.01
N LEU A 282 28.70 -2.92 9.98
CA LEU A 282 29.21 -1.79 9.19
C LEU A 282 29.14 -2.03 7.68
N THR A 283 29.07 -3.30 7.26
CA THR A 283 28.85 -3.68 5.86
C THR A 283 27.37 -3.87 5.51
N ASN A 284 26.47 -3.81 6.49
CA ASN A 284 25.06 -4.09 6.25
C ASN A 284 24.39 -2.90 5.54
N PRO A 285 23.84 -3.08 4.33
CA PRO A 285 23.25 -1.98 3.57
C PRO A 285 22.01 -1.35 4.23
N LYS A 286 21.32 -2.06 5.14
CA LYS A 286 20.21 -1.50 5.94
C LYS A 286 20.69 -0.41 6.90
N LEU A 287 21.98 -0.40 7.27
CA LEU A 287 22.56 0.61 8.16
C LEU A 287 22.42 2.02 7.57
N ASN A 288 22.57 2.18 6.26
CA ASN A 288 22.45 3.48 5.60
C ASN A 288 21.05 4.09 5.76
N THR A 289 20.00 3.27 5.69
CA THR A 289 18.62 3.73 5.90
C THR A 289 18.43 4.17 7.35
N TRP A 290 18.98 3.43 8.31
CA TRP A 290 18.92 3.81 9.71
C TRP A 290 19.71 5.10 10.03
N VAL A 291 20.92 5.27 9.47
CA VAL A 291 21.73 6.48 9.67
C VAL A 291 20.98 7.72 9.16
N LYS A 292 20.41 7.66 7.94
CA LYS A 292 19.57 8.75 7.41
C LYS A 292 18.39 9.08 8.32
N TYR A 293 17.74 8.06 8.87
CA TYR A 293 16.65 8.25 9.81
C TYR A 293 17.11 8.91 11.11
N MET A 294 18.22 8.43 11.71
CA MET A 294 18.81 9.03 12.91
C MET A 294 19.15 10.50 12.68
N ASP A 295 19.74 10.86 11.53
CA ASP A 295 20.05 12.25 11.19
C ASP A 295 18.79 13.12 11.08
N ALA A 296 17.76 12.61 10.39
CA ALA A 296 16.48 13.29 10.28
C ALA A 296 15.78 13.46 11.65
N PHE A 297 15.85 12.43 12.50
CA PHE A 297 15.35 12.48 13.88
C PHE A 297 16.10 13.53 14.70
N ASN A 298 17.43 13.53 14.66
CA ASN A 298 18.29 14.47 15.37
C ASN A 298 18.06 15.92 14.93
N ALA A 299 17.79 16.15 13.63
CA ALA A 299 17.45 17.45 13.09
C ALA A 299 16.09 17.96 13.61
N LYS A 300 15.07 17.09 13.68
CA LYS A 300 13.75 17.43 14.23
C LYS A 300 13.72 17.49 15.77
N ASN A 301 14.68 16.85 16.46
CA ASN A 301 14.74 16.76 17.92
C ASN A 301 16.10 17.21 18.50
N PRO A 302 16.47 18.51 18.42
CA PRO A 302 17.80 18.98 18.83
C PRO A 302 18.18 18.73 20.30
N ARG A 303 17.19 18.56 21.18
CA ARG A 303 17.38 18.30 22.62
C ARG A 303 17.49 16.81 22.97
N ALA A 304 17.11 15.92 22.06
CA ALA A 304 17.09 14.47 22.28
C ALA A 304 18.02 13.74 21.29
N LYS A 305 19.07 14.42 20.82
CA LYS A 305 19.99 13.84 19.83
C LYS A 305 20.62 12.55 20.35
N THR A 306 20.80 11.61 19.43
CA THR A 306 21.56 10.37 19.66
C THR A 306 22.69 10.24 18.63
N THR A 307 23.57 9.26 18.82
CA THR A 307 24.69 8.97 17.93
C THR A 307 24.73 7.48 17.59
N MET A 308 25.45 7.12 16.53
CA MET A 308 25.67 5.72 16.15
C MET A 308 26.25 4.92 17.31
N VAL A 309 27.32 5.43 17.93
CA VAL A 309 27.98 4.79 19.08
C VAL A 309 27.01 4.56 20.24
N LYS A 310 26.16 5.54 20.58
CA LYS A 310 25.20 5.37 21.69
C LYS A 310 24.21 4.22 21.41
N THR A 311 23.67 4.16 20.20
CA THR A 311 22.76 3.07 19.81
C THR A 311 23.49 1.73 19.75
N PHE A 312 24.69 1.68 19.20
CA PHE A 312 25.47 0.44 19.10
C PHE A 312 25.87 -0.07 20.49
N THR A 313 26.33 0.80 21.40
CA THR A 313 26.61 0.45 22.80
C THR A 313 25.37 -0.10 23.51
N THR A 314 24.17 0.42 23.18
CA THR A 314 22.92 -0.06 23.79
C THR A 314 22.65 -1.54 23.47
N TYR A 315 22.93 -1.97 22.24
CA TYR A 315 22.67 -3.34 21.79
C TYR A 315 23.86 -4.30 21.98
N TYR A 316 25.08 -3.83 21.75
CA TYR A 316 26.28 -4.66 21.74
C TYR A 316 27.12 -4.55 23.02
N GLY A 317 26.81 -3.56 23.88
CA GLY A 317 27.64 -3.21 25.05
C GLY A 317 28.98 -2.59 24.66
N ASP A 318 29.66 -1.94 25.60
CA ASP A 318 30.93 -1.26 25.31
C ASP A 318 32.03 -2.23 24.85
N GLU A 319 32.20 -3.35 25.56
CA GLU A 319 33.21 -4.36 25.22
C GLU A 319 32.90 -5.07 23.89
N GLY A 320 31.62 -5.38 23.65
CA GLY A 320 31.19 -6.03 22.40
C GLY A 320 31.38 -5.11 21.20
N LEU A 321 30.98 -3.84 21.33
CA LEU A 321 31.20 -2.83 20.30
C LEU A 321 32.69 -2.64 20.01
N ALA A 322 33.54 -2.51 21.04
CA ALA A 322 34.98 -2.34 20.85
C ALA A 322 35.60 -3.49 20.06
N LYS A 323 35.28 -4.75 20.39
CA LYS A 323 35.74 -5.93 19.66
C LYS A 323 35.28 -5.93 18.19
N MET A 324 34.02 -5.53 17.95
CA MET A 324 33.49 -5.42 16.59
C MET A 324 34.21 -4.35 15.76
N LEU A 325 34.51 -3.19 16.34
CA LEU A 325 35.21 -2.11 15.66
C LEU A 325 36.68 -2.49 15.37
N VAL A 326 37.37 -3.12 16.32
CA VAL A 326 38.73 -3.65 16.09
C VAL A 326 38.75 -4.66 14.94
N ALA A 327 37.76 -5.56 14.88
CA ALA A 327 37.65 -6.51 13.77
C ALA A 327 37.38 -5.80 12.42
N ALA A 328 36.48 -4.80 12.41
CA ALA A 328 36.11 -4.07 11.20
C ALA A 328 37.24 -3.15 10.68
N LYS A 329 38.19 -2.74 11.52
CA LYS A 329 39.41 -2.03 11.08
C LYS A 329 40.32 -2.89 10.20
N ASN A 330 40.25 -4.21 10.32
CA ASN A 330 41.04 -5.12 9.47
C ASN A 330 40.39 -5.39 8.11
N VAL A 331 39.28 -4.70 7.78
CA VAL A 331 38.57 -4.82 6.50
C VAL A 331 38.59 -3.47 5.80
N GLU A 332 39.22 -3.40 4.63
CA GLU A 332 39.46 -2.17 3.86
C GLU A 332 38.20 -1.30 3.69
N THR A 333 37.06 -1.90 3.36
CA THR A 333 35.81 -1.16 3.12
C THR A 333 35.17 -0.57 4.37
N THR A 334 35.60 -0.98 5.56
CA THR A 334 35.04 -0.50 6.84
C THR A 334 36.07 0.16 7.75
N GLU A 335 37.34 0.21 7.35
CA GLU A 335 38.45 0.68 8.18
C GLU A 335 38.25 2.12 8.68
N GLU A 336 37.92 3.03 7.77
CA GLU A 336 37.70 4.45 8.07
C GLU A 336 36.54 4.62 9.07
N MET A 337 35.36 4.08 8.74
CA MET A 337 34.18 4.16 9.60
C MET A 337 34.42 3.50 10.97
N ALA A 338 35.12 2.36 11.00
CA ALA A 338 35.43 1.67 12.24
C ALA A 338 36.40 2.47 13.12
N THR A 339 37.38 3.14 12.51
CA THR A 339 38.32 4.04 13.21
C THR A 339 37.61 5.24 13.80
N ASP A 340 36.73 5.89 13.04
CA ASP A 340 35.93 7.02 13.53
C ASP A 340 34.99 6.63 14.66
N LEU A 341 34.33 5.47 14.55
CA LEU A 341 33.48 4.95 15.62
C LEU A 341 34.28 4.55 16.86
N GLN A 342 35.52 4.04 16.71
CA GLN A 342 36.39 3.73 17.84
C GLN A 342 36.82 5.01 18.57
N HIS A 343 37.22 6.06 17.82
CA HIS A 343 37.51 7.38 18.39
C HIS A 343 36.29 7.98 19.10
N ALA A 344 35.10 7.88 18.50
CA ALA A 344 33.86 8.36 19.10
C ALA A 344 33.50 7.58 20.37
N GLN A 345 33.74 6.25 20.40
CA GLN A 345 33.57 5.43 21.59
C GLN A 345 34.52 5.86 22.71
N ALA A 346 35.81 6.04 22.41
CA ALA A 346 36.81 6.51 23.37
C ALA A 346 36.45 7.91 23.92
N THR A 347 36.02 8.84 23.06
CA THR A 347 35.60 10.18 23.46
C THR A 347 34.35 10.15 24.34
N GLY A 348 33.40 9.25 24.05
CA GLY A 348 32.20 9.04 24.88
C GLY A 348 32.53 8.53 26.28
N CYS A 349 33.59 7.73 26.41
CA CYS A 349 34.08 7.17 27.66
C CYS A 349 34.83 8.18 28.55
N LEU A 350 35.27 9.31 27.99
CA LEU A 350 36.00 10.33 28.73
C LEU A 350 35.07 11.11 29.70
N PRO A 351 35.55 11.40 30.93
CA PRO A 351 34.91 12.39 31.80
C PRO A 351 34.71 13.71 31.06
N ARG A 352 33.67 14.48 31.42
CA ARG A 352 33.27 15.71 30.71
C ARG A 352 34.44 16.70 30.50
N GLN A 353 35.33 16.80 31.49
CA GLN A 353 36.50 17.67 31.47
C GLN A 353 37.56 17.24 30.44
N SER A 354 37.68 15.94 30.18
CA SER A 354 38.67 15.37 29.24
C SER A 354 38.18 15.41 27.78
N ARG A 355 36.86 15.53 27.54
CA ARG A 355 36.29 15.68 26.17
C ARG A 355 36.61 17.03 25.55
N GLU A 356 36.63 18.09 26.35
CA GLU A 356 36.97 19.45 25.90
C GLU A 356 38.45 19.52 25.44
N MET A 357 39.33 18.79 26.12
CA MET A 357 40.76 18.66 25.76
C MET A 357 40.97 17.86 24.45
N PHE A 358 40.14 16.85 24.19
CA PHE A 358 40.20 16.06 22.95
C PHE A 358 39.72 16.86 21.72
N SER A 359 38.70 17.70 21.89
CA SER A 359 38.15 18.55 20.81
C SER A 359 39.07 19.70 20.37
N SER A 360 40.09 20.02 21.17
CA SER A 360 41.00 21.17 20.96
C SER A 360 42.35 20.80 20.32
N GLY A 361 42.49 19.58 19.77
CA GLY A 361 43.62 19.23 18.91
C GLY A 361 44.96 19.06 19.63
N TRP A 362 44.96 18.60 20.88
CA TRP A 362 46.20 18.24 21.58
C TRP A 362 46.71 16.85 21.16
N ALA A 363 48.00 16.80 20.84
CA ALA A 363 48.64 15.73 20.08
C ALA A 363 48.74 14.38 20.83
N LEU A 364 48.48 13.33 20.06
CA LEU A 364 48.47 11.88 20.30
C LEU A 364 49.72 11.21 20.91
N ARG A 365 50.60 11.90 21.65
CA ARG A 365 51.80 11.26 22.24
C ARG A 365 51.92 11.31 23.76
N GLU A 366 51.18 12.17 24.47
CA GLU A 366 51.30 12.26 25.94
C GLU A 366 50.15 11.57 26.71
N LEU A 367 49.04 11.23 26.06
CA LEU A 367 47.89 10.57 26.74
C LEU A 367 48.04 9.05 26.91
N HIS A 368 48.94 8.40 26.18
CA HIS A 368 49.14 6.95 26.25
C HIS A 368 49.71 6.51 27.62
N LEU A 369 50.34 7.41 28.39
CA LEU A 369 50.93 7.09 29.69
C LEU A 369 50.11 7.61 30.88
N THR A 370 49.32 8.66 30.70
CA THR A 370 48.60 9.30 31.83
C THR A 370 47.23 8.66 32.08
N VAL A 371 46.49 8.32 31.03
CA VAL A 371 45.15 7.69 31.17
C VAL A 371 45.25 6.25 31.69
N LEU A 372 46.27 5.50 31.26
CA LEU A 372 46.54 4.16 31.82
C LEU A 372 46.94 4.20 33.29
N ARG A 373 47.56 5.29 33.76
CA ARG A 373 47.96 5.45 35.17
C ARG A 373 46.79 5.80 36.08
N GLU A 374 45.82 6.58 35.61
CA GLU A 374 44.65 6.98 36.41
C GLU A 374 43.54 5.92 36.41
N THR A 375 43.30 5.22 35.28
CA THR A 375 42.32 4.13 35.20
C THR A 375 42.73 2.88 35.98
N SER A 376 44.02 2.67 36.22
CA SER A 376 44.55 1.58 37.05
C SER A 376 44.31 1.78 38.55
N ILE A 377 43.98 3.00 39.01
CA ILE A 377 43.93 3.31 40.44
C ILE A 377 42.50 3.26 41.02
N THR A 378 41.42 3.32 40.20
CA THR A 378 40.05 3.43 40.76
C THR A 378 38.90 2.70 40.06
N SER A 379 39.11 1.71 39.18
CA SER A 379 37.95 0.99 38.63
C SER A 379 38.25 -0.44 38.18
N THR A 380 38.02 -1.39 39.09
CA THR A 380 37.74 -2.80 38.80
C THR A 380 36.31 -2.93 38.22
N SER A 381 36.01 -2.28 37.10
CA SER A 381 34.70 -2.35 36.43
C SER A 381 34.88 -2.64 34.94
N ARG A 382 33.95 -3.42 34.35
CA ARG A 382 33.94 -3.81 32.93
C ARG A 382 34.02 -2.61 31.97
N SER A 383 33.60 -1.42 32.42
CA SER A 383 33.73 -0.17 31.66
C SER A 383 35.20 0.21 31.40
N SER A 384 36.12 -0.05 32.34
CA SER A 384 37.55 0.28 32.21
C SER A 384 38.26 -0.55 31.12
N THR A 385 37.91 -1.83 31.00
CA THR A 385 38.48 -2.73 29.96
C THR A 385 38.03 -2.31 28.56
N ALA A 386 36.76 -1.92 28.39
CA ALA A 386 36.26 -1.44 27.11
C ALA A 386 36.89 -0.10 26.70
N CYS A 387 37.11 0.83 27.65
CA CYS A 387 37.86 2.07 27.41
C CYS A 387 39.29 1.79 26.93
N THR A 388 39.95 0.81 27.54
CA THR A 388 41.33 0.45 27.19
C THR A 388 41.41 -0.15 25.78
N LEU A 389 40.44 -0.97 25.38
CA LEU A 389 40.33 -1.54 24.02
C LEU A 389 39.93 -0.51 22.94
N ALA A 390 39.28 0.59 23.33
CA ALA A 390 38.95 1.67 22.41
C ALA A 390 40.13 2.65 22.19
N VAL A 391 41.06 2.74 23.14
CA VAL A 391 42.21 3.65 23.09
C VAL A 391 43.47 2.97 22.51
N GLY A 392 43.61 1.65 22.65
CA GLY A 392 44.66 0.84 22.01
C GLY A 392 44.30 0.44 20.58
#